data_AF-A0A2E9LVD7-F1
#
_entry.id   AF-A0A2E9LVD7-F1
#
_cell.length_a   1.000
_cell.length_b   1.000
_cell.length_c   1.000
_cell.angle_alpha   90.00
_cell.angle_beta   90.00
_cell.angle_gamma   90.00
#
_symmetry.space_group_name_H-M   'P 1'
#
loop_
_entity.id
_entity.type
_entity.pdbx_description
1 polymer ?
#
loop_
_entity_poly.entity_id
_entity_poly.type
_entity_poly.pdbx_seq_one_letter_code
_entity_poly.pdbx_strand_id
1 'polypeptide(L)'
;MKRTAHSRVLILLVSHLGGFSLANPSAAQESPGVTLQALPLEVDLNLDGRILEESWFSAVPITDFTQQEPVEGGVPSEETEIRVLFD
;
A
#
# COMPACT_ATOMS: atom_id res chain seq x y z
N MET A 1 27.98 -71.20 15.66
CA MET A 1 28.59 -70.02 16.31
C MET A 1 28.48 -68.82 15.38
N LYS A 2 27.67 -67.83 15.76
CA LYS A 2 27.53 -66.41 15.35
C LYS A 2 27.94 -65.97 13.93
N ARG A 3 26.96 -65.41 13.18
CA ARG A 3 27.06 -64.29 12.22
C ARG A 3 25.64 -63.86 11.79
N THR A 4 24.95 -63.09 12.64
CA THR A 4 24.56 -61.66 12.47
C THR A 4 23.64 -61.38 11.28
N ALA A 5 22.33 -61.26 11.56
CA ALA A 5 21.29 -60.86 10.61
C ALA A 5 21.06 -59.32 10.66
N HIS A 6 21.28 -58.66 9.52
CA HIS A 6 20.80 -57.31 9.20
C HIS A 6 19.49 -57.47 8.42
N SER A 7 18.53 -56.56 8.32
CA SER A 7 18.11 -55.34 9.01
C SER A 7 16.71 -55.06 8.44
N ARG A 8 15.79 -54.52 9.25
CA ARG A 8 14.35 -54.43 8.96
C ARG A 8 14.07 -53.56 7.72
N VAL A 9 13.31 -54.08 6.75
CA VAL A 9 12.77 -53.31 5.62
C VAL A 9 11.60 -52.47 6.13
N LEU A 10 11.77 -51.14 6.15
CA LEU A 10 10.74 -50.15 6.46
C LEU A 10 10.13 -49.66 5.14
N ILE A 11 8.86 -49.99 4.90
CA ILE A 11 8.08 -49.50 3.76
C ILE A 11 7.60 -48.08 4.08
N LEU A 12 8.09 -47.08 3.34
CA LEU A 12 7.61 -45.71 3.38
C LEU A 12 6.36 -45.57 2.48
N LEU A 13 5.19 -45.32 3.09
CA LEU A 13 3.98 -44.95 2.37
C LEU A 13 3.92 -43.42 2.26
N VAL A 14 4.05 -42.91 1.04
CA VAL A 14 4.03 -41.49 0.68
C VAL A 14 2.66 -40.88 0.93
N SER A 15 2.60 -39.84 1.76
CA SER A 15 1.45 -38.95 1.94
C SER A 15 1.39 -37.92 0.80
N HIS A 16 0.41 -38.06 -0.10
CA HIS A 16 0.04 -37.00 -1.06
C HIS A 16 -1.02 -36.09 -0.42
N LEU A 17 -0.58 -35.13 0.40
CA LEU A 17 -1.38 -33.95 0.74
C LEU A 17 -0.73 -32.73 0.07
N GLY A 18 -0.90 -32.66 -1.25
CA GLY A 18 -0.41 -31.55 -2.07
C GLY A 18 -1.41 -30.40 -2.09
N GLY A 19 -1.15 -29.37 -1.26
CA GLY A 19 -1.31 -27.97 -1.62
C GLY A 19 -2.72 -27.42 -1.86
N PHE A 20 -3.51 -27.23 -0.79
CA PHE A 20 -4.42 -26.09 -0.77
C PHE A 20 -3.62 -24.88 -0.30
N SER A 21 -3.34 -23.95 -1.22
CA SER A 21 -2.77 -22.65 -0.86
C SER A 21 -3.84 -21.88 -0.08
N LEU A 22 -3.61 -21.64 1.21
CA LEU A 22 -4.44 -20.74 1.99
C LEU A 22 -4.22 -19.33 1.44
N ALA A 23 -5.15 -18.86 0.60
CA ALA A 23 -5.15 -17.46 0.19
C ALA A 23 -5.21 -16.61 1.47
N ASN A 24 -4.19 -15.76 1.68
CA ASN A 24 -4.16 -14.87 2.83
C ASN A 24 -5.10 -13.70 2.53
N PRO A 25 -6.31 -13.61 3.13
CA PRO A 25 -7.28 -12.57 2.78
C PRO A 25 -6.73 -11.16 3.03
N SER A 26 -5.78 -11.03 3.96
CA SER A 26 -5.09 -9.76 4.27
C SER A 26 -4.34 -9.18 3.07
N ALA A 27 -3.83 -10.01 2.15
CA ALA A 27 -3.11 -9.53 0.96
C ALA A 27 -4.05 -8.89 -0.09
N ALA A 28 -5.35 -9.20 -0.04
CA ALA A 28 -6.35 -8.59 -0.94
C ALA A 28 -6.79 -7.19 -0.47
N GLN A 29 -6.38 -6.76 0.73
CA GLN A 29 -6.72 -5.47 1.32
C GLN A 29 -5.55 -4.49 1.35
N GLU A 30 -4.38 -4.86 0.86
CA GLU A 30 -3.29 -3.92 0.58
C GLU A 30 -3.66 -3.10 -0.67
N SER A 31 -4.49 -2.07 -0.48
CA SER A 31 -4.49 -0.97 -1.43
C SER A 31 -3.09 -0.36 -1.40
N PRO A 32 -2.46 -0.08 -2.56
CA PRO A 32 -1.26 0.73 -2.58
C PRO A 32 -1.52 1.98 -1.73
N GLY A 33 -0.78 2.14 -0.63
CA GLY A 33 -0.98 3.26 0.26
C GLY A 33 -0.67 4.55 -0.48
N VAL A 34 -1.63 5.46 -0.54
CA VAL A 34 -1.37 6.82 -1.03
C VAL A 34 -0.49 7.51 0.01
N THR A 35 0.68 8.00 -0.42
CA THR A 35 1.61 8.71 0.45
C THR A 35 1.50 10.21 0.17
N LEU A 36 1.39 11.00 1.24
CA LEU A 36 1.36 12.45 1.17
C LEU A 36 2.58 13.03 1.89
N GLN A 37 3.19 14.07 1.32
CA GLN A 37 4.29 14.81 1.95
C GLN A 37 3.75 16.08 2.62
N ALA A 38 4.06 16.25 3.91
CA ALA A 38 3.78 17.47 4.64
C ALA A 38 5.04 18.34 4.73
N LEU A 39 4.91 19.65 4.53
CA LEU A 39 6.01 20.61 4.64
C LEU A 39 5.99 21.30 6.01
N PRO A 40 7.08 21.25 6.81
CA PRO A 40 7.16 22.02 8.04
C PRO A 40 7.17 23.52 7.75
N LEU A 41 6.52 24.31 8.59
CA LEU A 41 6.45 25.76 8.49
C LEU A 41 7.69 26.42 9.08
N GLU A 42 8.30 27.32 8.31
CA GLU A 42 9.41 28.16 8.78
C GLU A 42 8.92 29.53 9.30
N VAL A 43 7.71 29.94 8.92
CA VAL A 43 7.09 31.23 9.24
C VAL A 43 5.59 31.07 9.48
N ASP A 44 4.98 32.02 10.18
CA ASP A 44 3.53 32.05 10.42
C ASP A 44 2.74 32.13 9.11
N LEU A 45 1.67 31.34 9.01
CA LEU A 45 0.69 31.44 7.92
C LEU A 45 -0.51 32.31 8.32
N ASN A 46 -0.95 33.18 7.41
CA ASN A 46 -2.22 33.88 7.54
C ASN A 46 -3.36 33.04 6.95
N LEU A 47 -4.19 32.44 7.79
CA LEU A 47 -5.30 31.58 7.35
C LEU A 47 -6.55 32.38 6.99
N ASP A 48 -6.47 33.19 5.92
CA ASP A 48 -7.56 34.05 5.44
C ASP A 48 -8.40 33.44 4.29
N GLY A 49 -8.08 32.21 3.89
CA GLY A 49 -8.73 31.49 2.79
C GLY A 49 -8.14 31.76 1.41
N ARG A 50 -7.03 32.50 1.33
CA ARG A 50 -6.27 32.72 0.10
C ARG A 50 -5.00 31.87 0.12
N ILE A 51 -4.48 31.56 -1.07
CA ILE A 51 -3.26 30.77 -1.26
C ILE A 51 -2.22 31.69 -1.88
N LEU A 52 -1.56 32.50 -1.05
CA LEU A 52 -0.61 33.52 -1.51
C LEU A 52 0.79 33.37 -0.94
N GLU A 53 0.92 32.71 0.19
CA GLU A 53 2.18 32.52 0.89
C GLU A 53 3.07 31.54 0.12
N GLU A 54 4.37 31.85 0.04
CA GLU A 54 5.37 31.04 -0.68
C GLU A 54 5.43 29.59 -0.20
N SER A 55 5.14 29.36 1.07
CA SER A 55 5.06 28.02 1.68
C SER A 55 4.08 27.11 0.94
N TRP A 56 2.94 27.64 0.46
CA TRP A 56 1.99 26.86 -0.33
C TRP A 56 2.57 26.44 -1.68
N PHE A 57 3.35 27.29 -2.32
CA PHE A 57 3.97 26.97 -3.62
C PHE A 57 5.17 26.03 -3.48
N SER A 58 5.75 25.95 -2.28
CA SER A 58 6.88 25.06 -1.96
C SER A 58 6.44 23.65 -1.57
N ALA A 59 5.22 23.48 -1.04
CA ALA A 59 4.69 22.17 -0.67
C ALA A 59 4.35 21.33 -1.91
N VAL A 60 4.79 20.07 -1.91
CA VAL A 60 4.52 19.12 -3.01
C VAL A 60 3.02 18.78 -3.02
N PRO A 61 2.31 19.03 -4.12
CA PRO A 61 0.90 18.72 -4.20
C PRO A 61 0.62 17.25 -4.47
N ILE A 62 -0.51 16.78 -3.96
CA ILE A 62 -1.16 15.55 -4.42
C ILE A 62 -2.35 15.91 -5.33
N THR A 63 -2.49 15.20 -6.44
CA THR A 63 -3.45 15.51 -7.51
C THR A 63 -4.14 14.29 -8.11
N ASP A 64 -3.81 13.08 -7.67
CA ASP A 64 -4.29 11.80 -8.22
C ASP A 64 -5.67 11.37 -7.66
N PHE A 65 -6.52 12.35 -7.34
CA PHE A 65 -7.86 12.12 -6.83
C PHE A 65 -8.78 11.53 -7.90
N THR A 66 -9.61 10.59 -7.49
CA THR A 66 -10.71 10.07 -8.30
C THR A 66 -12.01 10.76 -7.93
N GLN A 67 -12.84 11.05 -8.93
CA GLN A 67 -14.18 11.58 -8.71
C GLN A 67 -15.08 10.49 -8.12
N GLN A 68 -16.04 10.88 -7.29
CA GLN A 68 -17.03 9.96 -6.73
C GLN A 68 -17.95 9.37 -7.80
N GLU A 69 -18.28 10.17 -8.81
CA GLU A 69 -19.09 9.77 -9.98
C GLU A 69 -18.26 9.98 -11.27
N PRO A 70 -17.24 9.14 -11.52
CA PRO A 70 -16.36 9.32 -12.66
C PRO A 70 -17.06 8.89 -13.96
N VAL A 71 -16.76 9.58 -15.05
CA VAL A 71 -17.08 9.10 -16.39
C VAL A 71 -16.08 8.02 -16.77
N GLU A 72 -16.57 6.82 -17.08
CA GLU A 72 -15.70 5.69 -17.42
C GLU A 72 -14.79 6.01 -18.61
N GLY A 73 -13.48 5.81 -18.43
CA GLY A 73 -12.46 6.14 -19.43
C GLY A 73 -12.26 7.64 -19.68
N GLY A 74 -12.99 8.51 -18.97
CA GLY A 74 -12.87 9.96 -19.06
C GLY A 74 -11.72 10.51 -18.22
N VAL A 75 -11.36 11.78 -18.49
CA VAL A 75 -10.45 12.57 -17.65
C VAL A 75 -11.29 13.21 -16.52
N PRO A 76 -10.80 13.26 -15.26
CA PRO A 76 -11.47 14.00 -14.20
C PRO A 76 -11.77 15.45 -14.62
N SER A 77 -13.01 15.88 -14.44
CA SER A 77 -13.42 17.25 -14.78
C SER A 77 -13.15 18.27 -13.67
N GLU A 78 -13.11 17.80 -12.43
CA GLU A 78 -12.89 18.63 -11.23
C GLU A 78 -11.46 18.42 -10.72
N GLU A 79 -10.54 19.26 -11.19
CA GLU A 79 -9.16 19.24 -10.71
C GLU A 79 -9.11 19.57 -9.22
N THR A 80 -8.57 18.63 -8.44
CA THR A 80 -8.39 18.79 -7.00
C THR A 80 -6.93 18.68 -6.66
N GLU A 81 -6.42 19.66 -5.92
CA GLU A 81 -5.06 19.70 -5.43
C GLU A 81 -5.07 19.84 -3.92
N ILE A 82 -4.34 18.97 -3.23
CA ILE A 82 -4.16 19.06 -1.78
C ILE A 82 -2.68 19.25 -1.48
N ARG A 83 -2.40 20.16 -0.55
CA ARG A 83 -1.08 20.41 0.03
C ARG A 83 -1.24 20.39 1.55
N VAL A 84 -0.21 19.93 2.27
CA VAL A 84 -0.22 19.90 3.73
C VAL A 84 1.02 20.58 4.26
N LEU A 85 0.81 21.50 5.19
CA LEU A 85 1.84 22.16 5.97
C LEU A 85 1.58 21.93 7.46
N PHE A 86 2.62 21.97 8.28
CA PHE A 86 2.50 21.76 9.74
C PHE A 86 3.54 22.57 10.51
N ASP A 87 3.26 22.84 11.79
CA ASP A 87 4.21 23.40 12.76
C ASP A 87 4.57 22.38 13.87
#